data_AF-A0A3P1W2K8-F1
#
_entry.id   AF-A0A3P1W2K8-F1
#
_cell.length_a   1.000
_cell.length_b   1.000
_cell.length_c   1.000
_cell.angle_alpha   90.00
_cell.angle_beta   90.00
_cell.angle_gamma   90.00
#
_symmetry.space_group_name_H-M   'P 1'
#
loop_
_entity.id
_entity.type
_entity.pdbx_description
1 polymer ?
#
loop_
_entity_poly.entity_id
_entity_poly.type
_entity_poly.pdbx_seq_one_letter_code
_entity_poly.pdbx_strand_id
1 'polypeptide(L)' 'MKKRDLNISFYKAGNTLATRLNLPIPWVRQLNITPESREIELLFDEEKEEIIIRKKK' A
#
# COMPACT_ATOMS: atom_id res chain seq x y z
N MET A 1 -12.70 -7.45 11.69
CA MET A 1 -11.83 -6.43 11.06
C MET A 1 -10.46 -6.50 11.71
N LYS A 2 -9.36 -6.50 10.94
CA LYS A 2 -7.99 -6.52 11.50
C LYS A 2 -7.35 -5.15 11.26
N LYS A 3 -6.77 -4.55 12.31
CA LYS A 3 -6.03 -3.28 12.24
C LYS A 3 -4.56 -3.53 12.59
N ARG A 4 -3.66 -2.79 11.96
CA ARG A 4 -2.24 -2.75 12.30
C ARG A 4 -1.73 -1.34 12.07
N ASP A 5 -1.05 -0.79 13.07
CA ASP A 5 -0.37 0.50 12.93
C ASP A 5 0.98 0.27 12.22
N LEU A 6 1.27 1.10 11.22
CA LEU A 6 2.43 0.99 10.34
C LEU A 6 3.04 2.38 10.13
N ASN A 7 4.34 2.41 9.85
CA ASN A 7 5.05 3.63 9.47
C ASN A 7 5.36 3.62 7.98
N ILE A 8 5.25 4.79 7.35
CA ILE A 8 5.74 5.00 5.98
C ILE A 8 7.26 5.17 6.05
N SER A 9 7.97 4.41 5.22
CA SER A 9 9.42 4.56 5.08
C SER A 9 9.72 5.60 4.01
N PHE A 10 10.65 6.50 4.31
CA PHE A 10 11.14 7.51 3.37
C PHE A 10 12.55 7.10 2.92
N TYR A 11 12.81 7.21 1.62
CA TYR A 11 14.11 6.86 1.04
C TYR A 11 14.47 7.79 -0.11
N LYS A 12 15.77 7.90 -0.38
CA LYS A 12 16.28 8.68 -1.51
C LYS A 12 16.12 7.89 -2.80
N ALA A 13 15.47 8.49 -3.80
CA ALA A 13 15.31 7.95 -5.15
C ALA A 13 15.98 8.90 -6.15
N GLY A 14 17.27 8.67 -6.42
CA GLY A 14 18.07 9.62 -7.20
C GLY A 14 18.17 10.97 -6.49
N ASN A 15 17.62 12.03 -7.10
CA ASN A 15 17.58 13.37 -6.53
C ASN A 15 16.28 13.70 -5.78
N THR A 16 15.32 12.78 -5.67
CA THR A 16 14.04 13.02 -4.99
C THR A 16 13.89 12.19 -3.73
N LEU A 17 12.96 12.62 -2.86
CA LEU A 17 12.50 11.84 -1.71
C LEU A 17 11.30 11.00 -2.15
N ALA A 18 11.37 9.69 -1.95
CA ALA A 18 10.31 8.75 -2.25
C ALA A 18 9.83 8.06 -0.97
N THR A 19 8.63 7.50 -1.03
CA THR A 19 8.00 6.79 0.09
C THR A 19 7.67 5.36 -0.28
N ARG A 20 7.65 4.49 0.72
CA ARG A 20 7.18 3.10 0.61
C ARG A 20 6.39 2.72 1.85
N LEU A 21 5.28 2.03 1.63
CA LEU A 21 4.53 1.34 2.67
C LEU A 21 4.73 -0.17 2.53
N ASN A 22 5.14 -0.83 3.61
CA ASN A 22 5.27 -2.29 3.64
C ASN A 22 3.94 -2.90 4.11
N LEU A 23 3.27 -3.63 3.21
CA LEU A 23 2.04 -4.35 3.55
C LEU A 23 2.37 -5.71 4.19
N PRO A 24 1.63 -6.14 5.23
CA PRO A 24 1.82 -7.47 5.81
C PRO A 24 1.60 -8.58 4.79
N ILE A 25 2.61 -9.44 4.60
CA ILE A 25 2.53 -10.54 3.63
C ILE A 25 1.33 -11.47 3.82
N PRO A 26 0.81 -11.76 5.03
CA PRO A 26 -0.38 -12.60 5.17
C PRO A 26 -1.63 -11.96 4.55
N TRP A 27 -1.76 -10.62 4.61
CA TRP A 27 -2.92 -9.91 4.05
C TRP A 27 -2.82 -9.81 2.53
N VAL A 28 -1.61 -9.55 2.00
CA VAL A 28 -1.33 -9.54 0.56
C VAL A 28 -1.65 -10.91 -0.05
N ARG A 29 -1.26 -12.00 0.61
CA ARG A 29 -1.59 -13.38 0.20
C ARG A 29 -3.10 -13.64 0.23
N GLN A 30 -3.82 -13.16 1.25
CA GLN A 30 -5.29 -13.30 1.32
C GLN A 30 -6.01 -12.57 0.19
N LEU A 31 -5.41 -11.51 -0.38
CA LEU A 31 -5.92 -10.82 -1.56
C LEU A 31 -5.51 -11.49 -2.88
N ASN A 32 -4.78 -12.60 -2.84
CA ASN A 32 -4.21 -13.27 -4.02
C ASN A 32 -3.42 -12.30 -4.90
N ILE A 33 -2.60 -11.45 -4.27
CA ILE A 33 -1.65 -10.56 -4.93
C ILE A 33 -0.31 -11.29 -4.96
N THR A 34 0.23 -11.50 -6.16
CA THR A 34 1.49 -12.22 -6.39
C THR A 34 2.49 -11.32 -7.12
N PRO A 35 3.78 -11.67 -7.21
CA PRO A 35 4.73 -10.90 -8.02
C PRO A 35 4.30 -10.71 -9.47
N GLU A 36 3.56 -11.67 -10.04
CA GLU A 36 3.02 -11.66 -11.40
C GLU A 36 1.70 -10.87 -11.48
N SER A 37 0.87 -10.91 -10.43
CA SER A 37 -0.39 -10.18 -10.32
C SER A 37 -0.36 -9.23 -9.12
N ARG A 38 0.42 -8.15 -9.28
CA ARG A 38 0.72 -7.18 -8.22
C ARG A 38 -0.03 -5.85 -8.32
N GLU A 39 -0.99 -5.78 -9.24
CA GLU A 39 -1.70 -4.53 -9.51
C GLU A 39 -2.73 -4.22 -8.42
N ILE A 40 -2.73 -2.97 -7.97
CA ILE A 40 -3.64 -2.46 -6.95
C ILE A 40 -4.20 -1.11 -7.40
N GLU A 41 -5.34 -0.75 -6.83
CA GLU A 41 -5.90 0.59 -6.90
C GLU A 41 -5.57 1.34 -5.60
N LEU A 42 -5.09 2.57 -5.74
CA LEU A 42 -4.84 3.48 -4.63
C LEU A 42 -5.80 4.65 -4.76
N LEU A 43 -6.62 4.85 -3.74
CA LEU A 43 -7.57 5.95 -3.65
C LEU A 43 -7.13 6.88 -2.53
N PHE A 44 -7.25 8.18 -2.77
CA PHE A 44 -7.07 9.22 -1.77
C PHE A 44 -8.40 9.94 -1.57
N ASP A 45 -8.97 9.80 -0.38
CA ASP A 45 -10.19 10.49 0.04
C ASP A 45 -9.76 11.71 0.86
N GLU A 46 -9.77 12.89 0.24
CA GLU A 46 -9.35 14.15 0.86
C GLU A 46 -10.25 14.55 2.03
N GLU A 47 -11.55 14.26 1.96
CA GLU A 47 -12.50 14.64 3.00
C GLU A 47 -12.31 13.84 4.29
N LYS A 48 -11.90 12.57 4.16
CA LYS A 48 -11.66 11.68 5.31
C LYS A 48 -10.19 11.57 5.71
N GLU A 49 -9.29 12.19 4.96
CA GLU A 49 -7.84 12.03 5.11
C GLU A 49 -7.40 10.55 5.03
N GLU A 50 -8.03 9.76 4.15
CA GLU A 50 -7.82 8.32 4.05
C GLU A 50 -7.11 7.92 2.75
N ILE A 51 -6.13 7.01 2.87
CA ILE A 51 -5.59 6.27 1.73
C ILE A 51 -6.16 4.86 1.76
N ILE A 52 -6.83 4.47 0.68
CA ILE A 52 -7.47 3.15 0.56
C ILE A 52 -6.77 2.37 -0.55
N ILE A 53 -6.28 1.18 -0.19
CA ILE A 53 -5.65 0.23 -1.12
C ILE A 53 -6.64 -0.89 -1.42
N ARG A 54 -6.89 -1.15 -2.71
CA ARG A 54 -7.76 -2.25 -3.17
C ARG A 54 -7.04 -3.10 -4.21
N LYS A 55 -7.43 -4.37 -4.33
CA LYS A 55 -6.99 -5.21 -5.46
C LYS A 55 -7.63 -4.66 -6.74
N LYS A 56 -6.84 -4.47 -7.78
CA LYS A 56 -7.37 -4.11 -9.10
C LYS A 56 -8.15 -5.28 -9.69
N LYS A 57 -9.36 -5.01 -10.18
CA LYS A 57 -10.24 -6.02 -10.79
C LYS A 57 -9.83 -6.36 -12.21
#